data_AF-A0A1A8RKU4-F1
#
_entry.id   AF-A0A1A8RKU4-F1
#
_cell.length_a   1.000
_cell.length_b   1.000
_cell.length_c   1.000
_cell.angle_alpha   90.00
_cell.angle_beta   90.00
_cell.angle_gamma   90.00
#
_symmetry.space_group_name_H-M   'P 1'
#
loop_
_entity.id
_entity.type
_entity.pdbx_description
1 polymer ?
#
loop_
_entity_poly.entity_id
_entity_poly.type
_entity_poly.pdbx_seq_one_letter_code
_entity_poly.pdbx_strand_id
1 'polypeptide(L)'
;SSLLNHMAREHSFSIGLPDNIVYCDEFLDTLQNKLDSLQCLYCEKTFRDKTTLKDHMRKKTHRRINANNHDYDRFYVINYLELGKTWEEVQSEDDRDLLDDGDENDWSDWRAHPVSVVCLFCDHESETMDQIYTHMKDTHRFDLHLLKTEHNLSFYQQVKLVNFIRRQIHQSRCYGCQEKFGSRADMLHHIVSKGHVMNLPEMSTWDQPQYYFPTYENDALLCALSDTDGDESDEMSHSEDVPVIAEDISNLQALKQSSILNQLLKN
;
A
#
# COMPACT_ATOMS: atom_id res chain seq x y z
N SER A 1 -4.64 18.81 -11.31
CA SER A 1 -3.20 18.97 -11.59
C SER A 1 -2.73 20.42 -11.80
N SER A 2 -3.49 21.34 -12.44
CA SER A 2 -2.99 22.71 -12.68
C SER A 2 -2.75 23.55 -11.41
N LEU A 3 -3.59 23.38 -10.37
CA LEU A 3 -3.48 24.08 -9.09
C LEU A 3 -2.23 23.66 -8.28
N LEU A 4 -1.99 22.35 -8.16
CA LEU A 4 -0.81 21.82 -7.45
C LEU A 4 0.49 22.22 -8.15
N ASN A 5 0.51 22.19 -9.49
CA ASN A 5 1.65 22.68 -10.27
C ASN A 5 1.86 24.19 -10.13
N HIS A 6 0.80 24.98 -9.98
CA HIS A 6 0.90 26.41 -9.68
C HIS A 6 1.44 26.66 -8.27
N MET A 7 1.00 25.91 -7.25
CA MET A 7 1.54 26.01 -5.88
C MET A 7 3.04 25.65 -5.81
N ALA A 8 3.45 24.62 -6.53
CA ALA A 8 4.85 24.23 -6.63
C ALA A 8 5.68 25.28 -7.39
N ARG A 9 5.18 25.84 -8.50
CA ARG A 9 5.93 26.78 -9.35
C ARG A 9 5.94 28.22 -8.82
N GLU A 10 4.80 28.75 -8.40
CA GLU A 10 4.66 30.16 -8.00
C GLU A 10 4.87 30.40 -6.51
N HIS A 11 4.69 29.38 -5.68
CA HIS A 11 4.85 29.51 -4.23
C HIS A 11 5.99 28.65 -3.68
N SER A 12 6.65 27.86 -4.54
CA SER A 12 7.66 26.87 -4.14
C SER A 12 7.18 26.02 -2.97
N PHE A 13 5.89 25.74 -2.93
CA PHE A 13 5.26 24.94 -1.89
C PHE A 13 5.00 23.56 -2.47
N SER A 14 5.82 22.59 -2.07
CA SER A 14 5.80 21.23 -2.57
C SER A 14 5.01 20.35 -1.62
N ILE A 15 3.92 19.78 -2.12
CA ILE A 15 3.04 18.87 -1.40
C ILE A 15 3.33 17.40 -1.80
N GLY A 16 4.27 17.17 -2.70
CA GLY A 16 4.51 15.89 -3.37
C GLY A 16 3.93 15.88 -4.79
N LEU A 17 4.15 14.78 -5.50
CA LEU A 17 3.60 14.59 -6.86
C LEU A 17 2.06 14.48 -6.80
N PRO A 18 1.32 15.16 -7.69
CA PRO A 18 -0.15 15.04 -7.77
C PRO A 18 -0.65 13.61 -7.91
N ASP A 19 0.15 12.75 -8.56
CA ASP A 19 -0.19 11.35 -8.83
C ASP A 19 -0.12 10.49 -7.56
N ASN A 20 0.59 10.95 -6.53
CA ASN A 20 0.75 10.26 -5.24
C ASN A 20 -0.29 10.70 -4.20
N ILE A 21 -1.33 11.45 -4.58
CA ILE A 21 -2.34 11.99 -3.66
C ILE A 21 -3.71 11.33 -3.90
N VAL A 22 -4.23 10.64 -2.87
CA VAL A 22 -5.61 10.11 -2.82
C VAL A 22 -6.53 11.17 -2.19
N TYR A 23 -7.80 11.18 -2.59
CA TYR A 23 -8.81 12.12 -2.08
C TYR A 23 -8.38 13.60 -2.21
N CYS A 24 -7.84 13.96 -3.37
CA CYS A 24 -7.26 15.28 -3.64
C CYS A 24 -8.19 16.45 -3.24
N ASP A 25 -9.50 16.34 -3.47
CA ASP A 25 -10.46 17.38 -3.09
C ASP A 25 -10.55 17.55 -1.56
N GLU A 26 -10.70 16.46 -0.80
CA GLU A 26 -10.72 16.48 0.67
C GLU A 26 -9.40 17.00 1.26
N PHE A 27 -8.28 16.67 0.60
CA PHE A 27 -6.97 17.11 1.01
C PHE A 27 -6.82 18.62 0.83
N LEU A 28 -7.18 19.14 -0.34
CA LEU A 28 -7.18 20.57 -0.63
C LEU A 28 -8.11 21.34 0.32
N ASP A 29 -9.29 20.80 0.62
CA ASP A 29 -10.22 21.37 1.61
C ASP A 29 -9.58 21.41 3.01
N THR A 30 -8.89 20.34 3.41
CA THR A 30 -8.19 20.27 4.71
C THR A 30 -7.07 21.32 4.79
N LEU A 31 -6.28 21.49 3.72
CA LEU A 31 -5.23 22.51 3.66
C LEU A 31 -5.82 23.92 3.66
N GLN A 32 -6.90 24.14 2.91
CA GLN A 32 -7.62 25.40 2.84
C GLN A 32 -8.16 25.79 4.22
N ASN A 33 -8.80 24.86 4.93
CA ASN A 33 -9.30 25.08 6.29
C ASN A 33 -8.19 25.46 7.28
N LYS A 34 -7.01 24.84 7.18
CA LYS A 34 -5.84 25.21 8.01
C LYS A 34 -5.27 26.58 7.64
N LEU A 35 -5.30 26.96 6.37
CA LEU A 35 -4.90 28.32 5.96
C LEU A 35 -5.91 29.39 6.39
N ASP A 36 -7.20 29.06 6.39
CA ASP A 36 -8.28 29.96 6.84
C ASP A 36 -8.32 30.10 8.37
N SER A 37 -7.91 29.07 9.12
CA SER A 37 -7.63 29.17 10.57
C SER A 37 -6.30 29.87 10.89
N LEU A 38 -5.62 30.39 9.87
CA LEU A 38 -4.34 31.09 9.96
C LEU A 38 -3.24 30.21 10.58
N GLN A 39 -3.30 28.90 10.35
CA GLN A 39 -2.32 27.93 10.82
C GLN A 39 -1.25 27.66 9.75
N CYS A 40 0.01 27.58 10.16
CA CYS A 40 1.09 27.17 9.27
C CYS A 40 1.08 25.66 9.05
N LEU A 41 1.08 25.23 7.79
CA LEU A 41 1.03 23.82 7.39
C LEU A 41 2.28 23.01 7.78
N TYR A 42 3.40 23.66 8.09
CA TYR A 42 4.66 22.99 8.46
C TYR A 42 4.91 22.95 9.97
N CYS A 43 4.73 24.08 10.66
CA CYS A 43 5.06 24.18 12.09
C CYS A 43 3.82 24.27 12.99
N GLU A 44 2.63 24.24 12.41
CA GLU A 44 1.32 24.21 13.06
C GLU A 44 1.01 25.39 13.98
N LYS A 45 1.85 26.42 13.97
CA LYS A 45 1.61 27.67 14.70
C LYS A 45 0.47 28.45 14.06
N THR A 46 -0.38 29.03 14.90
CA THR A 46 -1.46 29.94 14.48
C THR A 46 -0.99 31.39 14.48
N PHE A 47 -1.51 32.18 13.54
CA PHE A 47 -1.14 33.56 13.32
C PHE A 47 -2.34 34.47 13.42
N ARG A 48 -2.10 35.77 13.62
CA ARG A 48 -3.19 36.74 13.79
C ARG A 48 -3.81 37.15 12.46
N ASP A 49 -3.00 37.20 11.40
CA ASP A 49 -3.42 37.68 10.08
C ASP A 49 -2.75 36.90 8.94
N LYS A 50 -3.46 36.79 7.80
CA LYS A 50 -3.00 36.09 6.59
C LYS A 50 -1.68 36.63 6.05
N THR A 51 -1.43 37.93 6.20
CA THR A 51 -0.16 38.58 5.82
C THR A 51 1.00 38.06 6.67
N THR A 52 0.82 37.97 7.99
CA THR A 52 1.86 37.47 8.91
C THR A 52 2.14 35.98 8.71
N LEU A 53 1.13 35.18 8.38
CA LEU A 53 1.30 33.77 8.04
C LEU A 53 2.09 33.58 6.73
N LYS A 54 1.73 34.32 5.66
CA LYS A 54 2.45 34.28 4.38
C LYS A 54 3.91 34.71 4.55
N ASP A 55 4.15 35.78 5.31
CA ASP A 55 5.50 36.25 5.63
C ASP A 55 6.29 35.24 6.44
N HIS A 56 5.65 34.58 7.40
CA HIS A 56 6.25 33.51 8.18
C HIS A 56 6.67 32.33 7.30
N MET A 57 5.76 31.83 6.45
CA MET A 57 6.04 30.70 5.56
C MET A 57 7.16 31.03 4.56
N ARG A 58 7.18 32.26 4.04
CA ARG A 58 8.25 32.75 3.14
C ARG A 58 9.60 32.89 3.85
N LYS A 59 9.65 33.58 4.99
CA LYS A 59 10.89 33.90 5.72
C LYS A 59 11.53 32.67 6.38
N LYS A 60 10.71 31.73 6.87
CA LYS A 60 11.18 30.48 7.47
C LYS A 60 11.26 29.31 6.49
N THR A 61 11.02 29.56 5.21
CA THR A 61 11.04 28.54 4.15
C THR A 61 10.22 27.30 4.50
N HIS A 62 9.04 27.49 5.10
CA HIS A 62 8.08 26.41 5.37
C HIS A 62 7.34 26.07 4.08
N ARG A 63 8.08 25.41 3.19
CA ARG A 63 7.70 25.06 1.82
C ARG A 63 7.05 23.68 1.70
N ARG A 64 6.92 22.97 2.81
CA ARG A 64 6.40 21.61 2.89
C ARG A 64 5.31 21.54 3.95
N ILE A 65 4.55 20.46 3.93
CA ILE A 65 3.62 20.10 5.01
C ILE A 65 4.43 19.50 6.17
N ASN A 66 3.91 19.59 7.39
CA ASN A 66 4.50 18.96 8.56
C ASN A 66 4.54 17.45 8.35
N ALA A 67 5.74 16.87 8.35
CA ALA A 67 5.94 15.45 8.12
C ALA A 67 5.36 14.62 9.31
N ASN A 68 5.59 15.10 10.54
CA ASN A 68 5.14 14.44 11.77
C ASN A 68 3.62 14.48 12.02
N ASN A 69 2.82 15.03 11.10
CA ASN A 69 1.37 15.09 11.27
C ASN A 69 0.69 13.95 10.49
N HIS A 70 0.40 12.88 11.21
CA HIS A 70 -0.27 11.68 10.70
C HIS A 70 -1.67 11.90 10.13
N ASP A 71 -2.31 13.07 10.37
CA ASP A 71 -3.59 13.40 9.73
C ASP A 71 -3.47 13.45 8.20
N TYR A 72 -2.27 13.73 7.69
CA TYR A 72 -2.00 13.80 6.25
C TYR A 72 -1.71 12.45 5.61
N ASP A 73 -1.37 11.43 6.39
CA ASP A 73 -0.98 10.12 5.88
C ASP A 73 -2.10 9.49 5.03
N ARG A 74 -3.37 9.76 5.37
CA ARG A 74 -4.54 9.27 4.62
C ARG A 74 -4.65 9.80 3.18
N PHE A 75 -3.88 10.82 2.82
CA PHE A 75 -3.93 11.43 1.50
C PHE A 75 -2.81 10.98 0.59
N TYR A 76 -1.81 10.23 1.07
CA TYR A 76 -0.69 9.80 0.24
C TYR A 76 -0.85 8.35 -0.19
N VAL A 77 -0.86 8.11 -1.50
CA VAL A 77 -1.00 6.77 -2.12
C VAL A 77 0.04 5.80 -1.57
N ILE A 78 1.26 6.27 -1.33
CA ILE A 78 2.40 5.47 -0.84
C ILE A 78 2.06 4.75 0.48
N ASN A 79 1.31 5.39 1.38
CA ASN A 79 0.90 4.78 2.65
C ASN A 79 -0.13 3.64 2.48
N TYR A 80 -0.64 3.44 1.27
CA TYR A 80 -1.51 2.33 0.90
C TYR A 80 -0.80 1.26 0.07
N LEU A 81 0.43 1.52 -0.40
CA LEU A 81 1.17 0.64 -1.30
C LEU A 81 2.21 -0.22 -0.56
N GLU A 82 3.03 0.37 0.31
CA GLU A 82 4.14 -0.36 0.95
C GLU A 82 3.84 -0.67 2.43
N LEU A 83 3.99 -1.93 2.82
CA LEU A 83 3.85 -2.34 4.22
C LEU A 83 5.07 -1.89 5.03
N GLY A 84 4.81 -1.22 6.15
CA GLY A 84 5.84 -0.88 7.13
C GLY A 84 6.71 0.33 6.77
N LYS A 85 6.65 0.79 5.51
CA LYS A 85 7.23 2.06 5.08
C LYS A 85 6.23 3.21 5.16
N THR A 86 6.66 4.32 5.73
CA THR A 86 5.92 5.59 5.70
C THR A 86 6.26 6.37 4.43
N TRP A 87 5.36 7.26 3.99
CA TRP A 87 5.66 8.18 2.87
C TRP A 87 6.90 9.06 3.13
N GLU A 88 7.28 9.26 4.40
CA GLU A 88 8.51 9.96 4.79
C GLU A 88 9.77 9.21 4.33
N GLU A 89 9.79 7.88 4.48
CA GLU A 89 10.91 7.03 4.11
C GLU A 89 11.04 6.97 2.59
N VAL A 90 9.93 6.82 1.87
CA VAL A 90 9.90 6.76 0.40
C VAL A 90 10.27 8.11 -0.23
N GLN A 91 9.84 9.25 0.33
CA GLN A 91 10.30 10.56 -0.18
C GLN A 91 11.78 10.85 0.10
N SER A 92 12.37 10.21 1.13
CA SER A 92 13.79 10.35 1.40
C SER A 92 14.66 9.57 0.40
N GLU A 93 14.07 8.58 -0.27
CA GLU A 93 14.74 7.68 -1.22
C GLU A 93 14.85 8.30 -2.64
N ASP A 94 13.97 9.23 -3.06
CA ASP A 94 13.82 9.56 -4.50
C ASP A 94 13.75 11.08 -4.86
N ASP A 95 14.85 11.83 -4.72
CA ASP A 95 14.88 13.22 -5.27
C ASP A 95 16.28 13.68 -5.77
N ARG A 96 17.22 12.76 -6.00
CA ARG A 96 18.59 13.12 -6.45
C ARG A 96 19.11 12.42 -7.71
N ASP A 97 18.50 11.34 -8.19
CA ASP A 97 19.09 10.54 -9.28
C ASP A 97 18.39 10.66 -10.64
N LEU A 98 17.31 11.46 -10.77
CA LEU A 98 16.61 11.64 -12.06
C LEU A 98 17.16 12.79 -12.92
N LEU A 99 18.33 13.36 -12.58
CA LEU A 99 18.96 14.47 -13.30
C LEU A 99 20.34 14.11 -13.86
N ASP A 100 20.56 12.89 -14.34
CA ASP A 100 21.73 12.59 -15.18
C ASP A 100 21.29 12.25 -16.60
N ASP A 101 21.44 13.25 -17.48
CA ASP A 101 21.14 13.21 -18.90
C ASP A 101 22.35 12.61 -19.64
N GLY A 102 22.56 11.30 -19.48
CA GLY A 102 23.55 10.56 -20.28
C GLY A 102 24.04 9.23 -19.73
N ASP A 103 23.30 8.15 -19.98
CA ASP A 103 23.76 6.89 -20.64
C ASP A 103 22.67 5.82 -20.47
N GLU A 104 21.96 5.48 -21.54
CA GLU A 104 20.69 4.74 -21.53
C GLU A 104 20.86 3.20 -21.47
N ASN A 105 21.95 2.65 -20.93
CA ASN A 105 22.19 1.20 -20.99
C ASN A 105 22.96 0.55 -19.83
N ASP A 106 22.98 1.13 -18.63
CA ASP A 106 23.55 0.44 -17.47
C ASP A 106 22.49 -0.23 -16.58
N TRP A 107 22.09 -1.45 -16.97
CA TRP A 107 21.25 -2.32 -16.14
C TRP A 107 22.00 -2.90 -14.91
N SER A 108 23.28 -2.54 -14.69
CA SER A 108 24.09 -3.08 -13.59
C SER A 108 23.96 -2.30 -12.27
N ASP A 109 23.32 -1.13 -12.28
CA ASP A 109 23.02 -0.34 -11.08
C ASP A 109 21.71 -0.74 -10.38
N TRP A 110 21.03 -1.81 -10.83
CA TRP A 110 19.91 -2.41 -10.10
C TRP A 110 20.41 -3.04 -8.80
N ARG A 111 20.47 -2.24 -7.74
CA ARG A 111 20.70 -2.74 -6.39
C ARG A 111 19.41 -3.40 -5.91
N ALA A 112 19.47 -4.70 -5.63
CA ALA A 112 18.41 -5.36 -4.89
C ALA A 112 18.28 -4.65 -3.52
N HIS A 113 17.23 -3.85 -3.36
CA HIS A 113 16.91 -3.24 -2.08
C HIS A 113 16.67 -4.37 -1.08
N PRO A 114 17.20 -4.29 0.15
CA PRO A 114 16.94 -5.30 1.16
C PRO A 114 15.43 -5.38 1.41
N VAL A 115 14.81 -6.46 0.94
CA VAL A 115 13.36 -6.65 1.07
C VAL A 115 13.11 -7.23 2.45
N SER A 116 12.58 -6.42 3.36
CA SER A 116 12.15 -6.89 4.67
C SER A 116 10.78 -7.59 4.57
N VAL A 117 10.60 -8.64 5.36
CA VAL A 117 9.34 -9.37 5.45
C VAL A 117 8.52 -8.84 6.62
N VAL A 118 7.34 -8.31 6.31
CA VAL A 118 6.43 -7.72 7.30
C VAL A 118 5.44 -8.76 7.84
N CYS A 119 5.20 -8.71 9.15
CA CYS A 119 4.25 -9.58 9.84
C CYS A 119 2.82 -9.39 9.33
N LEU A 120 2.00 -10.45 9.39
CA LEU A 120 0.57 -10.37 9.05
C LEU A 120 -0.24 -9.50 10.02
N PHE A 121 0.16 -9.45 11.30
CA PHE A 121 -0.65 -8.91 12.38
C PHE A 121 -0.15 -7.58 12.96
N CYS A 122 1.15 -7.30 12.85
CA CYS A 122 1.77 -6.12 13.42
C CYS A 122 2.78 -5.48 12.46
N ASP A 123 3.37 -4.34 12.87
CA ASP A 123 4.35 -3.58 12.06
C ASP A 123 5.77 -4.12 12.24
N HIS A 124 5.93 -5.36 12.73
CA HIS A 124 7.24 -5.97 12.87
C HIS A 124 7.73 -6.47 11.51
N GLU A 125 8.96 -6.09 11.20
CA GLU A 125 9.66 -6.51 9.99
C GLU A 125 10.88 -7.36 10.34
N SER A 126 11.26 -8.27 9.45
CA SER A 126 12.44 -9.12 9.61
C SER A 126 13.14 -9.33 8.29
N GLU A 127 14.45 -9.55 8.34
CA GLU A 127 15.26 -9.78 7.13
C GLU A 127 15.09 -11.21 6.58
N THR A 128 14.58 -12.14 7.39
CA THR A 128 14.47 -13.55 7.03
C THR A 128 13.08 -14.11 7.33
N MET A 129 12.66 -15.10 6.53
CA MET A 129 11.38 -15.79 6.70
C MET A 129 11.29 -16.56 8.02
N ASP A 130 12.38 -17.16 8.47
CA ASP A 130 12.38 -17.93 9.72
C ASP A 130 12.11 -17.03 10.93
N GLN A 131 12.66 -15.81 10.92
CA GLN A 131 12.42 -14.81 11.96
C GLN A 131 10.95 -14.39 11.96
N ILE A 132 10.34 -14.13 10.79
CA ILE A 132 8.94 -13.72 10.73
C ILE A 132 7.99 -14.85 11.12
N TYR A 133 8.29 -16.10 10.75
CA TYR A 133 7.52 -17.27 11.18
C TYR A 133 7.61 -17.46 12.69
N THR A 134 8.80 -17.34 13.26
CA THR A 134 9.00 -17.41 14.72
C THR A 134 8.24 -16.29 15.42
N HIS A 135 8.30 -15.07 14.90
CA HIS A 135 7.58 -13.92 15.44
C HIS A 135 6.06 -14.14 15.44
N MET A 136 5.48 -14.59 14.32
CA MET A 136 4.05 -14.89 14.22
C MET A 136 3.62 -15.99 15.20
N LYS A 137 4.47 -17.00 15.40
CA LYS A 137 4.21 -18.10 16.32
C LYS A 137 4.28 -17.69 17.78
N ASP A 138 5.33 -16.97 18.18
CA ASP A 138 5.57 -16.64 19.58
C ASP A 138 4.69 -15.48 20.06
N THR A 139 4.58 -14.43 19.24
CA THR A 139 3.85 -13.20 19.58
C THR A 139 2.36 -13.34 19.31
N HIS A 140 1.98 -13.91 18.17
CA HIS A 140 0.59 -13.95 17.71
C HIS A 140 -0.05 -15.34 17.86
N ARG A 141 0.70 -16.37 18.28
CA ARG A 141 0.23 -17.77 18.35
C ARG A 141 -0.30 -18.28 17.02
N PHE A 142 0.19 -17.72 15.92
CA PHE A 142 -0.21 -18.04 14.56
C PHE A 142 0.91 -18.84 13.87
N ASP A 143 0.59 -20.06 13.47
CA ASP A 143 1.54 -20.94 12.78
C ASP A 143 1.07 -21.16 11.33
N LEU A 144 1.63 -20.36 10.41
CA LEU A 144 1.28 -20.45 9.00
C LEU A 144 1.63 -21.83 8.43
N HIS A 145 2.75 -22.43 8.85
CA HIS A 145 3.17 -23.74 8.35
C HIS A 145 2.16 -24.82 8.77
N LEU A 146 1.71 -24.79 10.02
CA LEU A 146 0.70 -25.73 10.50
C LEU A 146 -0.60 -25.60 9.70
N LEU A 147 -1.10 -24.37 9.47
CA LEU A 147 -2.30 -24.14 8.65
C LEU A 147 -2.17 -24.66 7.22
N LYS A 148 -1.02 -24.42 6.58
CA LYS A 148 -0.71 -24.94 5.24
C LYS A 148 -0.82 -26.46 5.21
N THR A 149 -0.23 -27.14 6.20
CA THR A 149 -0.23 -28.60 6.27
C THR A 149 -1.57 -29.20 6.66
N GLU A 150 -2.33 -28.57 7.57
CA GLU A 150 -3.63 -29.08 8.03
C GLU A 150 -4.71 -28.97 6.94
N HIS A 151 -4.66 -27.91 6.14
CA HIS A 151 -5.63 -27.66 5.06
C HIS A 151 -5.15 -28.09 3.67
N ASN A 152 -3.93 -28.63 3.55
CA ASN A 152 -3.31 -29.03 2.29
C ASN A 152 -3.44 -27.96 1.18
N LEU A 153 -3.02 -26.73 1.50
CA LEU A 153 -3.23 -25.58 0.62
C LEU A 153 -2.25 -25.58 -0.55
N SER A 154 -2.78 -25.51 -1.78
CA SER A 154 -1.98 -25.23 -2.98
C SER A 154 -1.30 -23.87 -2.90
N PHE A 155 -0.24 -23.64 -3.69
CA PHE A 155 0.47 -22.37 -3.77
C PHE A 155 -0.47 -21.15 -3.83
N TYR A 156 -1.38 -21.16 -4.81
CA TYR A 156 -2.28 -20.06 -5.06
C TYR A 156 -3.28 -19.86 -3.92
N GLN A 157 -3.72 -20.94 -3.28
CA GLN A 157 -4.55 -20.85 -2.08
C GLN A 157 -3.78 -20.24 -0.91
N GLN A 158 -2.49 -20.54 -0.76
CA GLN A 158 -1.63 -19.87 0.24
C GLN A 158 -1.53 -18.37 -0.04
N VAL A 159 -1.30 -17.97 -1.29
CA VAL A 159 -1.27 -16.56 -1.71
C VAL A 159 -2.60 -15.86 -1.38
N LYS A 160 -3.73 -16.45 -1.78
CA LYS A 160 -5.07 -15.90 -1.52
C LYS A 160 -5.35 -15.78 -0.03
N LEU A 161 -4.97 -16.79 0.77
CA LEU A 161 -5.15 -16.78 2.21
C LEU A 161 -4.35 -15.65 2.88
N VAL A 162 -3.08 -15.49 2.51
CA VAL A 162 -2.23 -14.41 3.03
C VAL A 162 -2.82 -13.04 2.68
N ASN A 163 -3.21 -12.83 1.42
CA ASN A 163 -3.86 -11.60 0.97
C ASN A 163 -5.20 -11.35 1.66
N PHE A 164 -5.99 -12.40 1.87
CA PHE A 164 -7.24 -12.30 2.63
C PHE A 164 -6.98 -11.80 4.05
N ILE A 165 -6.10 -12.47 4.80
CA ILE A 165 -5.77 -12.09 6.19
C ILE A 165 -5.29 -10.65 6.25
N ARG A 166 -4.36 -10.27 5.36
CA ARG A 166 -3.84 -8.90 5.27
C ARG A 166 -4.93 -7.88 5.01
N ARG A 167 -5.82 -8.14 4.06
CA ARG A 167 -6.94 -7.25 3.74
C ARG A 167 -7.91 -7.11 4.93
N GLN A 168 -8.21 -8.20 5.63
CA GLN A 168 -9.09 -8.16 6.80
C GLN A 168 -8.46 -7.30 7.91
N ILE A 169 -7.17 -7.48 8.18
CA ILE A 169 -6.44 -6.72 9.20
C ILE A 169 -6.36 -5.25 8.82
N HIS A 170 -6.06 -4.92 7.57
CA HIS A 170 -6.07 -3.55 7.06
C HIS A 170 -7.43 -2.86 7.25
N GLN A 171 -8.52 -3.59 7.02
CA GLN A 171 -9.89 -3.10 7.20
C GLN A 171 -10.37 -3.09 8.66
N SER A 172 -9.49 -3.41 9.62
CA SER A 172 -9.82 -3.59 11.03
C SER A 172 -10.99 -4.55 11.26
N ARG A 173 -10.99 -5.66 10.51
CA ARG A 173 -12.02 -6.68 10.54
C ARG A 173 -11.42 -8.04 10.94
N CYS A 174 -12.06 -8.75 11.86
CA CYS A 174 -11.65 -10.10 12.21
C CYS A 174 -11.89 -11.05 11.03
N TYR A 175 -10.86 -11.79 10.59
CA TYR A 175 -10.99 -12.72 9.48
C TYR A 175 -11.88 -13.93 9.81
N GLY A 176 -11.93 -14.38 11.07
CA GLY A 176 -12.75 -15.53 11.48
C GLY A 176 -14.25 -15.24 11.55
N CYS A 177 -14.65 -14.14 12.20
CA CYS A 177 -16.08 -13.82 12.42
C CYS A 177 -16.60 -12.61 11.64
N GLN A 178 -15.74 -11.91 10.91
CA GLN A 178 -16.09 -10.74 10.09
C GLN A 178 -16.58 -9.51 10.88
N GLU A 179 -16.43 -9.48 12.20
CA GLU A 179 -16.71 -8.31 13.04
C GLU A 179 -15.71 -7.17 12.77
N LYS A 180 -16.19 -5.92 12.73
CA LYS A 180 -15.38 -4.71 12.50
C LYS A 180 -15.07 -4.01 13.81
N PHE A 181 -13.84 -3.53 13.96
CA PHE A 181 -13.33 -2.85 15.13
C PHE A 181 -12.90 -1.41 14.79
N GLY A 182 -12.88 -0.54 15.79
CA GLY A 182 -12.42 0.85 15.64
C GLY A 182 -10.90 1.00 15.69
N SER A 183 -10.19 0.01 16.24
CA SER A 183 -8.73 -0.01 16.30
C SER A 183 -8.17 -1.40 15.98
N ARG A 184 -6.96 -1.42 15.42
CA ARG A 184 -6.23 -2.67 15.16
C ARG A 184 -5.95 -3.45 16.44
N ALA A 185 -5.63 -2.74 17.54
CA ALA A 185 -5.36 -3.38 18.83
C ALA A 185 -6.57 -4.15 19.37
N ASP A 186 -7.77 -3.57 19.28
CA ASP A 186 -9.00 -4.22 19.74
C ASP A 186 -9.33 -5.46 18.90
N MET A 187 -9.15 -5.38 17.58
CA MET A 187 -9.31 -6.51 16.67
C MET A 187 -8.34 -7.65 16.99
N LEU A 188 -7.05 -7.35 17.19
CA LEU A 188 -6.05 -8.36 17.54
C LEU A 188 -6.37 -9.03 18.88
N HIS A 189 -6.77 -8.23 19.88
CA HIS A 189 -7.23 -8.75 21.16
C HIS A 189 -8.48 -9.64 21.00
N HIS A 190 -9.42 -9.27 20.14
CA HIS A 190 -10.58 -10.11 19.81
C HIS A 190 -10.16 -11.44 19.19
N ILE A 191 -9.28 -11.42 18.18
CA ILE A 191 -8.81 -12.63 17.48
C ILE A 191 -8.20 -13.62 18.47
N VAL A 192 -7.38 -13.14 19.42
CA VAL A 192 -6.78 -13.98 20.46
C VAL A 192 -7.82 -14.46 21.48
N SER A 193 -8.66 -13.56 22.02
CA SER A 193 -9.61 -13.89 23.10
C SER A 193 -10.74 -14.82 22.66
N LYS A 194 -11.18 -14.73 21.39
CA LYS A 194 -12.18 -15.63 20.80
C LYS A 194 -11.57 -16.89 20.17
N GLY A 195 -10.24 -17.00 20.15
CA GLY A 195 -9.56 -18.15 19.55
C GLY A 195 -9.70 -18.21 18.02
N HIS A 196 -9.86 -17.07 17.36
CA HIS A 196 -9.91 -16.99 15.89
C HIS A 196 -8.51 -17.06 15.25
N VAL A 197 -7.43 -17.06 16.04
CA VAL A 197 -6.04 -17.05 15.54
C VAL A 197 -5.80 -18.11 14.46
N MET A 198 -6.14 -19.37 14.75
CA MET A 198 -5.95 -20.50 13.84
C MET A 198 -7.28 -20.98 13.20
N ASN A 199 -8.40 -20.30 13.50
CA ASN A 199 -9.71 -20.71 13.01
C ASN A 199 -10.07 -19.90 11.76
N LEU A 200 -9.78 -20.48 10.59
CA LEU A 200 -10.09 -19.86 9.31
C LEU A 200 -11.59 -19.96 9.00
N PRO A 201 -12.18 -18.93 8.36
CA PRO A 201 -13.52 -19.04 7.81
C PRO A 201 -13.56 -20.07 6.67
N GLU A 202 -14.78 -20.42 6.24
CA GLU A 202 -15.00 -21.34 5.13
C GLU A 202 -14.20 -20.92 3.89
N MET A 203 -13.64 -21.90 3.17
CA MET A 203 -12.76 -21.69 2.00
C MET A 203 -13.38 -20.76 0.96
N SER A 204 -14.69 -20.86 0.75
CA SER A 204 -15.48 -19.96 -0.13
C SER A 204 -15.37 -18.47 0.23
N THR A 205 -15.01 -18.12 1.46
CA THR A 205 -14.89 -16.71 1.92
C THR A 205 -13.60 -16.06 1.43
N TRP A 206 -12.52 -16.83 1.32
CA TRP A 206 -11.17 -16.32 1.06
C TRP A 206 -10.54 -16.87 -0.23
N ASP A 207 -11.00 -18.01 -0.75
CA ASP A 207 -10.57 -18.55 -2.04
C ASP A 207 -11.32 -17.87 -3.20
N GLN A 208 -11.15 -16.56 -3.30
CA GLN A 208 -11.79 -15.72 -4.30
C GLN A 208 -10.75 -15.10 -5.24
N PRO A 209 -11.06 -14.92 -6.54
CA PRO A 209 -10.12 -14.35 -7.52
C PRO A 209 -9.56 -12.98 -7.14
N GLN A 210 -10.33 -12.19 -6.40
CA GLN A 210 -9.90 -10.87 -5.91
C GLN A 210 -8.68 -10.89 -4.99
N TYR A 211 -8.29 -12.05 -4.45
CA TYR A 211 -7.11 -12.21 -3.58
C TYR A 211 -5.88 -12.74 -4.31
N TYR A 212 -5.93 -12.90 -5.64
CA TYR A 212 -4.73 -13.14 -6.44
C TYR A 212 -3.79 -11.94 -6.46
N PHE A 213 -4.36 -10.74 -6.42
CA PHE A 213 -3.58 -9.52 -6.37
C PHE A 213 -3.06 -9.29 -4.95
N PRO A 214 -1.74 -9.04 -4.79
CA PRO A 214 -1.17 -8.64 -3.52
C PRO A 214 -1.96 -7.49 -2.91
N THR A 215 -2.22 -7.58 -1.61
CA THR A 215 -2.89 -6.47 -0.88
C THR A 215 -1.99 -5.24 -0.82
N TYR A 216 -0.67 -5.44 -0.89
CA TYR A 216 0.38 -4.43 -0.84
C TYR A 216 1.42 -4.73 -1.92
N GLU A 217 2.07 -3.68 -2.42
CA GLU A 217 3.19 -3.82 -3.35
C GLU A 217 4.44 -4.35 -2.62
N ASN A 218 5.34 -5.00 -3.38
CA ASN A 218 6.62 -5.52 -2.87
C ASN A 218 6.49 -6.47 -1.67
N ASP A 219 5.44 -7.29 -1.66
CA ASP A 219 5.16 -8.25 -0.59
C ASP A 219 6.17 -9.41 -0.53
N ALA A 220 7.22 -9.21 0.25
CA ALA A 220 8.29 -10.18 0.47
C ALA A 220 7.79 -11.52 1.02
N LEU A 221 6.72 -11.50 1.81
CA LEU A 221 6.14 -12.72 2.39
C LEU A 221 5.54 -13.60 1.29
N LEU A 222 4.85 -13.01 0.31
CA LEU A 222 4.28 -13.74 -0.82
C LEU A 222 5.38 -14.30 -1.74
N CYS A 223 6.45 -13.52 -1.98
CA CYS A 223 7.58 -13.96 -2.80
C CYS A 223 8.32 -15.17 -2.21
N ALA A 224 8.27 -15.34 -0.90
CA ALA A 224 8.99 -16.40 -0.19
C ALA A 224 8.09 -17.55 0.29
N LEU A 225 6.83 -17.62 -0.16
CA LEU A 225 5.99 -18.80 0.05
C LEU A 225 6.58 -20.00 -0.73
N SER A 226 6.81 -21.11 -0.04
CA SER A 226 7.26 -22.35 -0.66
C SER A 226 6.09 -23.14 -1.25
N ASP A 227 6.30 -23.72 -2.42
CA ASP A 227 5.52 -24.87 -2.89
C ASP A 227 5.80 -26.05 -1.97
N THR A 228 4.76 -26.53 -1.29
CA THR A 228 4.83 -27.80 -0.54
C THR A 228 4.92 -29.00 -1.49
N ASP A 229 4.79 -28.77 -2.80
CA ASP A 229 4.80 -29.78 -3.87
C ASP A 229 6.25 -30.13 -4.29
N GLY A 230 7.06 -30.45 -3.29
CA GLY A 230 8.42 -30.98 -3.46
C GLY A 230 8.46 -32.49 -3.70
N ASP A 231 7.45 -33.08 -4.36
CA ASP A 231 7.51 -34.43 -4.89
C ASP A 231 6.84 -34.48 -6.26
N GLU A 232 7.61 -34.91 -7.26
CA GLU A 232 7.17 -35.15 -8.64
C GLU A 232 6.12 -36.28 -8.69
N SER A 233 4.87 -35.96 -8.36
CA SER A 233 3.72 -36.73 -8.82
C SER A 233 2.81 -35.81 -9.62
N ASP A 234 2.88 -36.01 -10.93
CA ASP A 234 2.09 -35.42 -12.01
C ASP A 234 0.58 -35.78 -11.89
N GLU A 235 -0.01 -35.58 -10.71
CA GLU A 235 -1.45 -35.64 -10.52
C GLU A 235 -1.99 -34.22 -10.58
N MET A 236 -2.42 -33.86 -11.78
CA MET A 236 -3.26 -32.72 -12.11
C MET A 236 -4.50 -32.69 -11.19
N SER A 237 -4.34 -32.20 -9.96
CA SER A 237 -5.44 -31.99 -9.04
C SER A 237 -6.28 -30.84 -9.62
N HIS A 238 -7.37 -31.23 -10.27
CA HIS A 238 -8.43 -30.40 -10.82
C HIS A 238 -8.31 -28.92 -10.47
N SER A 239 -7.76 -28.15 -11.40
CA SER A 239 -7.98 -26.72 -11.45
C SER A 239 -9.50 -26.50 -11.41
N GLU A 240 -10.02 -26.00 -10.30
CA GLU A 240 -11.28 -25.27 -10.36
C GLU A 240 -11.10 -24.26 -11.49
N ASP A 241 -12.00 -24.31 -12.50
CA ASP A 241 -11.98 -23.47 -13.69
C ASP A 241 -11.59 -22.05 -13.30
N VAL A 242 -10.32 -21.68 -13.49
CA VAL A 242 -9.88 -20.30 -13.30
C VAL A 242 -10.64 -19.54 -14.38
N PRO A 243 -11.60 -18.67 -14.03
CA PRO A 243 -12.37 -17.98 -15.04
C PRO A 243 -11.43 -17.02 -15.75
N VAL A 244 -10.97 -17.42 -16.94
CA VAL A 244 -10.16 -16.58 -17.81
C VAL A 244 -11.11 -15.51 -18.36
N ILE A 245 -11.13 -14.35 -17.70
CA ILE A 245 -11.82 -13.17 -18.22
C ILE A 245 -10.95 -12.62 -19.35
N ALA A 246 -11.27 -12.99 -20.58
CA ALA A 246 -10.65 -12.39 -21.75
C ALA A 246 -10.94 -10.89 -21.79
N GLU A 247 -9.97 -10.10 -22.26
CA GLU A 247 -10.20 -8.68 -22.53
C GLU A 247 -11.37 -8.50 -23.52
N ASP A 248 -12.26 -7.55 -23.22
CA ASP A 248 -13.38 -7.23 -24.11
C ASP A 248 -12.87 -6.53 -25.37
N ILE A 249 -12.61 -7.34 -26.40
CA ILE A 249 -12.16 -6.89 -27.72
C ILE A 249 -13.27 -6.33 -28.60
N SER A 250 -14.52 -6.26 -28.10
CA SER A 250 -15.69 -5.91 -28.92
C SER A 250 -15.64 -4.47 -29.46
N ASN A 251 -14.93 -3.56 -28.79
CA ASN A 251 -14.92 -2.12 -29.09
C ASN A 251 -13.54 -1.54 -29.46
N LEU A 252 -12.58 -2.39 -29.85
CA LEU A 252 -11.23 -1.93 -30.22
C LEU A 252 -11.23 -0.84 -31.29
N GLN A 253 -12.19 -0.88 -32.23
CA GLN A 253 -12.29 0.10 -33.31
C GLN A 253 -12.82 1.46 -32.83
N ALA A 254 -13.74 1.47 -31.85
CA ALA A 254 -14.22 2.69 -31.21
C ALA A 254 -13.14 3.32 -30.33
N LEU A 255 -12.44 2.51 -29.53
CA LEU A 255 -11.29 2.94 -28.71
C LEU A 255 -10.15 3.51 -29.57
N LYS A 256 -9.89 2.91 -30.74
CA LYS A 256 -8.92 3.44 -31.70
C LYS A 256 -9.36 4.80 -32.24
N GLN A 257 -10.63 4.99 -32.55
CA GLN A 257 -11.16 6.26 -33.09
C GLN A 257 -11.20 7.38 -32.04
N SER A 258 -11.47 7.06 -30.78
CA SER A 258 -11.48 8.01 -29.66
C SER A 258 -10.12 8.14 -28.96
N SER A 259 -9.09 7.45 -29.44
CA SER A 259 -7.79 7.42 -28.76
C SER A 259 -7.16 8.81 -28.71
N ILE A 260 -6.49 9.07 -27.60
CA ILE A 260 -5.79 10.33 -27.33
C ILE A 260 -4.76 10.62 -28.44
N LEU A 261 -4.16 9.57 -29.04
CA LEU A 261 -3.24 9.71 -30.17
C LEU A 261 -3.89 10.42 -31.38
N ASN A 262 -5.15 10.10 -31.69
CA ASN A 262 -5.88 10.74 -32.78
C ASN A 262 -6.32 12.17 -32.45
N GLN A 263 -6.42 12.53 -31.17
CA GLN A 263 -6.67 13.90 -30.73
C GLN A 263 -5.39 14.74 -30.79
N LEU A 264 -4.24 14.15 -30.48
CA LEU A 264 -2.93 14.79 -30.54
C LEU A 264 -2.46 15.04 -31.98
N LEU A 265 -2.79 14.14 -32.92
CA LEU A 265 -2.48 14.30 -34.35
C LEU A 265 -3.32 15.37 -35.08
N LYS A 266 -4.37 15.91 -34.42
CA LYS A 266 -5.28 16.92 -34.99
C LYS A 266 -4.96 18.36 -34.54
N ASN A 267 -4.04 18.55 -33.59
CA ASN A 267 -3.49 19.84 -33.20
C ASN A 267 -2.10 20.05 -33.82
#